data_AF-A0A938LQC6-F1
#
_entry.id   AF-A0A938LQC6-F1
#
_cell.length_a   1.000
_cell.length_b   1.000
_cell.length_c   1.000
_cell.angle_alpha   90.00
_cell.angle_beta   90.00
_cell.angle_gamma   90.00
#
_symmetry.space_group_name_H-M   'P 1'
#
loop_
_entity.id
_entity.type
_entity.pdbx_description
1 polymer ?
#
loop_
_entity_poly.entity_id
_entity_poly.type
_entity_poly.pdbx_seq_one_letter_code
_entity_poly.pdbx_strand_id
1 'polypeptide(L)'
;MSGGEDSERGAMSHDLDVQWAEHAQRGLPPDVAKANMDAILRHFVRCNWGGCFLSIFQRLIKPNLEDPVVLREFLCSSSIEERGDLERGAHGEVIFWDLFKYLMNVDSQAIRTYLRETFPGFATRFKVTPFIVD
;
A
#
# COMPACT_ATOMS: atom_id res chain seq x y z
N MET A 1 5.22 -26.45 -41.86
CA MET A 1 4.72 -25.15 -41.39
C MET A 1 4.62 -25.28 -39.89
N SER A 2 5.61 -24.75 -39.17
CA SER A 2 5.82 -24.98 -37.74
C SER A 2 5.60 -23.68 -36.98
N GLY A 3 5.04 -23.81 -35.77
CA GLY A 3 4.99 -22.77 -34.73
C GLY A 3 3.76 -21.87 -34.86
N GLY A 4 2.79 -21.86 -33.95
CA GLY A 4 2.86 -22.19 -32.52
C GLY A 4 2.91 -20.89 -31.71
N GLU A 5 1.77 -20.61 -31.05
CA GLU A 5 1.66 -19.97 -29.74
C GLU A 5 2.15 -18.51 -29.59
N ASP A 6 1.19 -17.59 -29.59
CA ASP A 6 1.34 -16.28 -28.92
C ASP A 6 -0.06 -15.78 -28.48
N SER A 7 -0.54 -16.24 -27.32
CA SER A 7 -1.67 -15.60 -26.61
C SER A 7 -1.82 -16.08 -25.17
N GLU A 8 -0.79 -15.92 -24.33
CA GLU A 8 -0.93 -16.18 -22.88
C GLU A 8 -0.20 -15.14 -21.99
N ARG A 9 -0.25 -13.85 -22.35
CA ARG A 9 0.24 -12.76 -21.45
C ARG A 9 -0.85 -11.89 -20.84
N GLY A 10 -2.12 -12.30 -20.93
CA GLY A 10 -3.26 -11.54 -20.40
C GLY A 10 -3.84 -12.03 -19.07
N ALA A 11 -3.56 -13.28 -18.65
CA ALA A 11 -4.31 -13.92 -17.56
C ALA A 11 -3.67 -13.78 -16.16
N MET A 12 -2.35 -13.56 -16.04
CA MET A 12 -1.65 -13.60 -14.75
C MET A 12 -1.87 -12.37 -13.84
N SER A 13 -2.39 -11.26 -14.37
CA SER A 13 -2.61 -10.07 -13.56
C SER A 13 -3.90 -10.14 -12.72
N HIS A 14 -4.86 -10.97 -13.11
CA HIS A 14 -6.18 -11.00 -12.49
C HIS A 14 -6.24 -11.95 -11.28
N ASP A 15 -5.42 -13.01 -11.27
CA ASP A 15 -5.43 -14.03 -10.21
C ASP A 15 -4.80 -13.53 -8.89
N LEU A 16 -3.82 -12.62 -8.94
CA LEU A 16 -3.20 -12.04 -7.74
C LEU A 16 -4.12 -11.05 -7.01
N ASP A 17 -4.98 -10.34 -7.74
CA ASP A 17 -5.92 -9.38 -7.15
C ASP A 17 -7.09 -10.07 -6.43
N VAL A 18 -7.48 -11.28 -6.88
CA VAL A 18 -8.53 -12.08 -6.21
C VAL A 18 -8.00 -12.74 -4.93
N GLN A 19 -6.73 -13.15 -4.90
CA GLN A 19 -6.12 -13.80 -3.74
C GLN A 19 -6.12 -12.94 -2.47
N TRP A 20 -5.80 -11.64 -2.58
CA TRP A 20 -5.72 -10.78 -1.40
C TRP A 20 -7.07 -10.51 -0.75
N ALA A 21 -8.16 -10.47 -1.54
CA ALA A 21 -9.51 -10.31 -1.01
C ALA A 21 -9.94 -11.53 -0.16
N GLU A 22 -9.61 -12.75 -0.60
CA GLU A 22 -9.89 -13.98 0.16
C GLU A 22 -8.99 -14.09 1.41
N HIS A 23 -7.71 -13.71 1.30
CA HIS A 23 -6.78 -13.71 2.42
C HIS A 23 -7.09 -12.65 3.48
N ALA A 24 -7.60 -11.48 3.08
CA ALA A 24 -8.05 -10.46 4.02
C ALA A 24 -9.17 -10.98 4.95
N GLN A 25 -10.01 -11.93 4.49
CA GLN A 25 -11.06 -12.52 5.32
C GLN A 25 -10.54 -13.59 6.30
N ARG A 26 -9.48 -14.31 5.95
CA ARG A 26 -8.92 -15.42 6.74
C ARG A 26 -7.74 -15.04 7.64
N GLY A 27 -7.10 -13.90 7.36
CA GLY A 27 -5.82 -13.53 7.96
C GLY A 27 -4.66 -14.31 7.32
N LEU A 28 -3.48 -13.68 7.29
CA LEU A 28 -2.23 -14.30 6.86
C LEU A 28 -1.29 -14.44 8.05
N PRO A 29 -0.44 -15.49 8.09
CA PRO A 29 0.68 -15.51 9.02
C PRO A 29 1.54 -14.25 8.84
N PRO A 30 2.04 -13.63 9.94
CA PRO A 30 2.79 -12.38 9.86
C PRO A 30 3.96 -12.42 8.87
N ASP A 31 4.72 -13.51 8.83
CA ASP A 31 5.88 -13.65 7.93
C ASP A 31 5.47 -13.66 6.45
N VAL A 32 4.31 -14.24 6.15
CA VAL A 32 3.76 -14.25 4.78
C VAL A 32 3.27 -12.86 4.41
N ALA A 33 2.61 -12.15 5.32
CA ALA A 33 2.17 -10.78 5.08
C ALA A 33 3.37 -9.83 4.84
N LYS A 34 4.43 -9.96 5.64
CA LYS A 34 5.67 -9.18 5.50
C LYS A 34 6.36 -9.43 4.16
N ALA A 35 6.49 -10.71 3.77
CA ALA A 35 7.12 -11.08 2.49
C ALA A 35 6.35 -10.58 1.26
N ASN A 36 5.05 -10.29 1.38
CA ASN A 36 4.19 -9.88 0.26
C ASN A 36 3.70 -8.43 0.39
N MET A 37 4.32 -7.63 1.26
CA MET A 37 3.81 -6.31 1.62
C MET A 37 3.71 -5.35 0.43
N ASP A 38 4.64 -5.38 -0.53
CA ASP A 38 4.56 -4.57 -1.75
C ASP A 38 3.29 -4.89 -2.57
N ALA A 39 2.99 -6.17 -2.79
CA ALA A 39 1.78 -6.59 -3.50
C ALA A 39 0.50 -6.18 -2.75
N ILE A 40 0.49 -6.32 -1.43
CA ILE A 40 -0.62 -5.90 -0.56
C ILE A 40 -0.86 -4.39 -0.67
N LEU A 41 0.20 -3.57 -0.63
CA LEU A 41 0.11 -2.11 -0.75
C LEU A 41 -0.42 -1.69 -2.13
N ARG A 42 0.03 -2.35 -3.21
CA ARG A 42 -0.46 -2.11 -4.57
C ARG A 42 -1.95 -2.40 -4.71
N HIS A 43 -2.41 -3.53 -4.16
CA HIS A 43 -3.82 -3.85 -4.16
C HIS A 43 -4.61 -2.82 -3.34
N PHE A 44 -4.13 -2.47 -2.15
CA PHE A 44 -4.77 -1.49 -1.27
C PHE A 44 -5.05 -0.15 -1.97
N VAL A 45 -4.08 0.40 -2.73
CA VAL A 45 -4.27 1.70 -3.40
C VAL A 45 -5.16 1.65 -4.64
N ARG A 46 -5.31 0.46 -5.26
CA ARG A 46 -6.18 0.24 -6.43
C ARG A 46 -7.58 -0.25 -6.06
N CYS A 47 -7.77 -0.70 -4.82
CA CYS A 47 -9.01 -1.29 -4.38
C CYS A 47 -10.09 -0.21 -4.15
N ASN A 48 -11.12 -0.22 -4.98
CA ASN A 48 -12.27 0.68 -4.87
C ASN A 48 -13.42 0.09 -4.02
N TRP A 49 -13.25 -1.13 -3.49
CA TRP A 49 -14.28 -1.78 -2.69
C TRP A 49 -14.06 -1.53 -1.19
N GLY A 50 -14.96 -0.75 -0.59
CA GLY A 50 -14.90 -0.29 0.81
C GLY A 50 -14.54 -1.38 1.82
N GLY A 51 -15.17 -2.56 1.72
CA GLY A 51 -14.92 -3.66 2.66
C GLY A 51 -13.54 -4.31 2.50
N CYS A 52 -13.05 -4.44 1.27
CA CYS A 52 -11.77 -5.08 1.00
C CYS A 52 -10.60 -4.20 1.41
N PHE A 53 -10.59 -2.93 1.00
CA PHE A 53 -9.46 -2.05 1.33
C PHE A 53 -9.32 -1.88 2.85
N LEU A 54 -10.43 -1.73 3.60
CA LEU A 54 -10.39 -1.62 5.06
C LEU A 54 -9.91 -2.92 5.73
N SER A 55 -10.38 -4.08 5.26
CA SER A 55 -9.95 -5.38 5.78
C SER A 55 -8.46 -5.62 5.54
N ILE A 56 -7.96 -5.28 4.34
CA ILE A 56 -6.54 -5.34 4.00
C ILE A 56 -5.74 -4.43 4.93
N PHE A 57 -6.21 -3.20 5.15
CA PHE A 57 -5.52 -2.29 6.04
C PHE A 57 -5.46 -2.83 7.47
N GLN A 58 -6.60 -3.14 8.07
CA GLN A 58 -6.67 -3.52 9.49
C GLN A 58 -5.96 -4.86 9.78
N ARG A 59 -5.99 -5.82 8.86
CA ARG A 59 -5.51 -7.19 9.12
C ARG A 59 -4.13 -7.47 8.56
N LEU A 60 -3.74 -6.79 7.48
CA LEU A 60 -2.48 -7.06 6.79
C LEU A 60 -1.50 -5.90 6.92
N ILE A 61 -1.90 -4.67 6.58
CA ILE A 61 -0.98 -3.53 6.55
C ILE A 61 -0.67 -3.01 7.95
N LYS A 62 -1.69 -2.60 8.72
CA LYS A 62 -1.56 -1.98 10.04
C LYS A 62 -0.67 -2.79 11.00
N PRO A 63 -0.84 -4.12 11.14
CA PRO A 63 -0.03 -4.90 12.07
C PRO A 63 1.31 -5.41 11.50
N ASN A 64 1.53 -5.42 10.17
CA ASN A 64 2.73 -6.06 9.58
C ASN A 64 3.64 -5.13 8.78
N LEU A 65 3.21 -3.91 8.43
CA LEU A 65 4.07 -2.96 7.73
C LEU A 65 5.09 -2.37 8.73
N GLU A 66 6.29 -2.93 8.74
CA GLU A 66 7.34 -2.56 9.70
C GLU A 66 8.58 -1.91 9.08
N ASP A 67 8.89 -2.23 7.82
CA ASP A 67 10.13 -1.84 7.15
C ASP A 67 9.97 -0.58 6.27
N PRO A 68 10.62 0.54 6.60
CA PRO A 68 10.61 1.75 5.77
C PRO A 68 11.19 1.56 4.37
N VAL A 69 12.09 0.59 4.15
CA VAL A 69 12.69 0.32 2.83
C VAL A 69 11.61 -0.18 1.87
N VAL A 70 10.81 -1.16 2.31
CA VAL A 70 9.68 -1.69 1.53
C VAL A 70 8.68 -0.58 1.20
N LEU A 71 8.35 0.27 2.17
CA LEU A 71 7.45 1.39 1.92
C LEU A 71 8.04 2.39 0.93
N ARG A 72 9.32 2.73 1.05
CA ARG A 72 10.01 3.64 0.12
C ARG A 72 10.00 3.10 -1.31
N GLU A 73 10.34 1.83 -1.50
CA GLU A 73 10.32 1.18 -2.82
C GLU A 73 8.93 1.26 -3.46
N PHE A 74 7.88 1.01 -2.66
CA PHE A 74 6.50 1.15 -3.10
C PHE A 74 6.16 2.61 -3.49
N LEU A 75 6.52 3.59 -2.67
CA LEU A 75 6.23 5.01 -2.91
C LEU A 75 7.03 5.63 -4.08
N CYS A 76 8.19 5.04 -4.43
CA CYS A 76 8.94 5.39 -5.63
C CYS A 76 8.45 4.66 -6.89
N SER A 77 7.53 3.70 -6.76
CA SER A 77 7.02 2.92 -7.88
C SER A 77 5.95 3.69 -8.68
N SER A 78 5.68 3.25 -9.90
CA SER A 78 4.56 3.74 -10.72
C SER A 78 3.17 3.32 -10.22
N SER A 79 3.07 2.71 -9.03
CA SER A 79 1.79 2.30 -8.44
C SER A 79 0.98 3.46 -7.89
N ILE A 80 1.66 4.57 -7.55
CA ILE A 80 1.00 5.79 -7.09
C ILE A 80 0.62 6.61 -8.31
N GLU A 81 -0.66 6.58 -8.65
CA GLU A 81 -1.22 7.37 -9.74
C GLU A 81 -1.12 8.87 -9.45
N GLU A 82 -0.93 9.69 -10.49
CA GLU A 82 -0.94 11.14 -10.34
C GLU A 82 -2.34 11.63 -9.94
N ARG A 83 -2.45 12.19 -8.73
CA ARG A 83 -3.68 12.77 -8.16
C ARG A 83 -3.45 14.25 -7.83
N GLY A 84 -4.54 15.00 -7.62
CA GLY A 84 -4.47 16.44 -7.34
C GLY A 84 -3.88 16.79 -5.96
N ASP A 85 -3.80 15.82 -5.05
CA ASP A 85 -3.42 15.97 -3.65
C ASP A 85 -2.12 15.21 -3.32
N LEU A 86 -1.13 15.24 -4.21
CA LEU A 86 0.16 14.58 -4.00
C LEU A 86 1.17 15.46 -3.26
N GLU A 87 1.98 14.82 -2.42
CA GLU A 87 3.24 15.36 -1.89
C GLU A 87 4.41 14.49 -2.39
N ARG A 88 5.55 15.14 -2.66
CA ARG A 88 6.77 14.48 -3.15
C ARG A 88 7.84 14.51 -2.07
N GLY A 89 8.46 13.37 -1.82
CA GLY A 89 9.59 13.21 -0.92
C GLY A 89 10.92 13.63 -1.57
N ALA A 90 11.97 13.69 -0.76
CA ALA A 90 13.29 14.14 -1.20
C ALA A 90 13.99 13.19 -2.19
N HIS A 91 13.60 11.91 -2.25
CA HIS A 91 14.25 10.90 -3.09
C HIS A 91 13.36 10.37 -4.22
N GLY A 92 12.29 11.10 -4.56
CA GLY A 92 11.37 10.73 -5.63
C GLY A 92 10.16 9.93 -5.16
N GLU A 93 9.99 9.75 -3.85
CA GLU A 93 8.76 9.19 -3.29
C GLU A 93 7.56 10.08 -3.61
N VAL A 94 6.41 9.47 -3.86
CA VAL A 94 5.15 10.20 -4.10
C VAL A 94 4.05 9.58 -3.24
N ILE A 95 3.23 10.42 -2.59
CA ILE A 95 2.10 9.96 -1.78
C ILE A 95 0.91 10.91 -1.91
N PHE A 96 -0.32 10.39 -1.95
CA PHE A 96 -1.54 11.19 -1.84
C PHE A 96 -2.05 11.24 -0.40
N TRP A 97 -2.87 12.23 -0.09
CA TRP A 97 -3.25 12.55 1.29
C TRP A 97 -3.97 11.39 2.00
N ASP A 98 -4.88 10.71 1.30
CA ASP A 98 -5.61 9.59 1.89
C ASP A 98 -4.70 8.42 2.27
N LEU A 99 -3.75 8.04 1.41
CA LEU A 99 -2.78 7.00 1.72
C LEU A 99 -1.91 7.39 2.91
N PHE A 100 -1.44 8.64 2.97
CA PHE A 100 -0.67 9.14 4.11
C PHE A 100 -1.43 8.96 5.43
N LYS A 101 -2.72 9.32 5.47
CA LYS A 101 -3.56 9.16 6.67
C LYS A 101 -3.65 7.71 7.13
N TYR A 102 -3.84 6.76 6.21
CA TYR A 102 -3.85 5.34 6.55
C TYR A 102 -2.48 4.87 7.07
N LEU A 103 -1.41 5.21 6.36
CA LEU A 103 -0.07 4.76 6.76
C LEU A 103 0.40 5.39 8.09
N MET A 104 -0.13 6.55 8.47
CA MET A 104 0.10 7.12 9.81
C MET A 104 -0.60 6.35 10.94
N ASN A 105 -1.53 5.45 10.63
CA ASN A 105 -2.26 4.60 11.57
C ASN A 105 -1.70 3.17 11.68
N VAL A 106 -0.62 2.81 10.98
CA VAL A 106 0.04 1.51 11.15
C VAL A 106 0.72 1.43 12.50
N ASP A 107 0.93 0.21 13.02
CA ASP A 107 1.46 0.02 14.38
C ASP A 107 2.96 0.35 14.47
N SER A 108 3.71 0.21 13.37
CA SER A 108 5.14 0.49 13.31
C SER A 108 5.47 1.98 13.51
N GLN A 109 6.20 2.28 14.59
CA GLN A 109 6.74 3.62 14.83
C GLN A 109 7.77 4.02 13.76
N ALA A 110 8.55 3.06 13.23
CA ALA A 110 9.55 3.33 12.20
C ALA A 110 8.91 3.89 10.94
N ILE A 111 7.79 3.30 10.50
CA ILE A 111 7.00 3.78 9.36
C ILE A 111 6.45 5.17 9.62
N ARG A 112 5.83 5.39 10.79
CA ARG A 112 5.28 6.71 11.15
C ARG A 112 6.37 7.79 11.23
N THR A 113 7.57 7.46 11.69
CA THR A 113 8.70 8.40 11.71
C THR A 113 9.15 8.71 10.28
N TYR A 114 9.39 7.68 9.47
CA TYR A 114 9.76 7.83 8.06
C TYR A 114 8.78 8.76 7.33
N LEU A 115 7.47 8.51 7.43
CA LEU A 115 6.45 9.35 6.78
C LEU A 115 6.51 10.81 7.20
N ARG A 116 6.74 11.10 8.49
CA ARG A 116 6.83 12.48 8.98
C ARG A 116 8.06 13.22 8.46
N GLU A 117 9.16 12.50 8.31
CA GLU A 117 10.43 13.05 7.83
C GLU A 117 10.39 13.24 6.31
N THR A 118 9.82 12.29 5.57
CA THR A 118 9.72 12.33 4.11
C THR A 118 8.65 13.31 3.62
N PHE A 119 7.53 13.47 4.34
CA PHE A 119 6.40 14.31 3.94
C PHE A 119 5.98 15.30 5.04
N PRO A 120 6.83 16.31 5.35
CA PRO A 120 6.58 17.23 6.46
C PRO A 120 5.34 18.11 6.28
N GLY A 121 4.91 18.38 5.03
CA GLY A 121 3.69 19.14 4.75
C GLY A 121 2.45 18.39 5.23
N PHE A 122 2.33 17.13 4.81
CA PHE A 122 1.28 16.20 5.25
C PHE A 122 1.37 15.89 6.74
N ALA A 123 2.57 15.74 7.30
CA ALA A 123 2.74 15.56 8.75
C ALA A 123 2.18 16.75 9.55
N THR A 124 2.39 17.96 9.07
CA THR A 124 1.84 19.18 9.68
C THR A 124 0.32 19.20 9.58
N ARG A 125 -0.23 18.90 8.39
CA ARG A 125 -1.69 18.79 8.18
C ARG A 125 -2.32 17.74 9.09
N PHE A 126 -1.69 16.58 9.26
CA PHE A 126 -2.21 15.47 10.07
C PHE A 126 -2.31 15.83 11.55
N LYS A 127 -1.40 16.66 12.08
CA LYS A 127 -1.49 17.16 13.46
C LYS A 127 -2.76 18.00 13.69
N VAL A 128 -3.24 18.70 12.66
CA VAL A 128 -4.43 19.56 12.74
C VAL A 128 -5.70 18.74 12.53
N THR A 129 -5.67 17.81 11.57
CA THR A 129 -6.80 16.93 11.23
C THR A 129 -6.35 15.46 11.31
N PRO A 130 -6.28 14.89 12.52
CA PRO A 130 -5.91 13.49 12.67
C PRO A 130 -7.01 12.60 12.11
N PHE A 131 -6.58 11.50 11.50
CA PHE A 131 -7.47 10.44 11.04
C PHE A 131 -7.22 9.22 11.91
N ILE A 132 -8.27 8.65 12.48
CA ILE A 132 -8.20 7.46 13.32
C ILE A 132 -8.97 6.37 12.59
N VAL A 133 -8.31 5.24 12.36
CA VAL A 133 -8.96 4.03 11.88
C VAL A 133 -9.20 3.13 13.08
N ASP A 134 -10.48 3.06 13.48
CA ASP A 134 -10.96 2.14 14.51
C ASP A 134 -10.76 0.67 14.11
#